data_AF-D1AYC6-F1
#
_entry.id   AF-D1AYC6-F1
#
_cell.length_a   1.000
_cell.length_b   1.000
_cell.length_c   1.000
_cell.angle_alpha   90.00
_cell.angle_beta   90.00
_cell.angle_gamma   90.00
#
_symmetry.space_group_name_H-M   'P 1'
#
loop_
_entity.id
_entity.type
_entity.pdbx_description
1 polymer ?
#
loop_
_entity_poly.entity_id
_entity_poly.type
_entity_poly.pdbx_seq_one_letter_code
_entity_poly.pdbx_strand_id
1 'polypeptide(L)'
;MKKKLYTLAIILLFFAIFSALIFRTYNNVKKSREINIKLIESNKKYEKLKEEKEKLQKELEESRKGTNKEKFVRDNLNFKKDGERIYKIVDEDSKESQTQKKENGE
;
A
#
# COMPACT_ATOMS: atom_id res chain seq x y z
N MET A 1 -50.98 -38.60 -45.08
CA MET A 1 -50.85 -37.18 -44.65
C MET A 1 -50.38 -37.02 -43.20
N LYS A 2 -50.89 -37.79 -42.23
CA LYS A 2 -50.49 -37.71 -40.81
C LYS A 2 -48.98 -37.83 -40.56
N LYS A 3 -48.27 -38.75 -41.24
CA LYS A 3 -46.81 -38.91 -41.12
C LYS A 3 -46.02 -37.63 -41.49
N LYS A 4 -46.48 -36.86 -42.49
CA LYS A 4 -45.87 -35.59 -42.90
C LYS A 4 -46.08 -34.49 -41.84
N LEU A 5 -47.22 -34.48 -41.16
CA LEU A 5 -47.51 -33.56 -40.06
C LEU A 5 -46.64 -33.85 -38.83
N TYR A 6 -46.44 -35.13 -38.48
CA TYR A 6 -45.55 -35.51 -37.38
C TYR A 6 -44.10 -35.13 -37.63
N THR A 7 -43.58 -35.35 -38.86
CA THR A 7 -42.23 -34.91 -39.21
C THR A 7 -42.08 -33.39 -39.13
N LEU A 8 -43.11 -32.63 -39.53
CA LEU A 8 -43.09 -31.17 -39.47
C LEU A 8 -43.12 -30.66 -38.02
N ALA A 9 -43.92 -31.30 -37.15
CA ALA A 9 -43.96 -31.00 -35.72
C ALA A 9 -42.61 -31.29 -35.03
N ILE A 10 -41.94 -32.39 -35.38
CA ILE A 10 -40.61 -32.74 -34.84
C ILE A 10 -39.55 -31.72 -35.27
N ILE A 11 -39.58 -31.27 -36.53
CA ILE A 11 -38.67 -30.24 -37.03
C ILE A 11 -38.89 -28.91 -36.29
N LEU A 12 -40.15 -28.53 -36.07
CA LEU A 12 -40.50 -27.33 -35.31
C LEU A 12 -40.02 -27.41 -33.85
N LEU A 13 -40.20 -28.57 -33.21
CA LEU A 13 -39.72 -28.82 -31.86
C LEU A 13 -38.20 -28.72 -31.78
N PHE A 14 -37.49 -29.31 -32.76
CA PHE A 14 -36.04 -29.22 -32.85
C PHE A 14 -35.57 -27.77 -32.98
N PHE A 15 -36.22 -26.98 -33.85
CA PHE A 15 -35.90 -25.55 -34.00
C PHE A 15 -36.19 -24.74 -32.73
N ALA A 16 -37.26 -25.06 -31.99
CA ALA A 16 -37.57 -24.40 -30.73
C ALA A 16 -36.47 -24.67 -29.67
N ILE A 17 -36.02 -25.93 -29.56
CA ILE A 17 -34.93 -26.30 -28.65
C ILE A 17 -33.61 -25.64 -29.08
N PHE A 18 -33.31 -25.67 -30.39
CA PHE A 18 -32.08 -25.11 -30.94
C PHE A 18 -32.00 -23.58 -30.73
N SER A 19 -33.09 -22.86 -30.99
CA SER A 19 -33.18 -21.43 -30.76
C SER A 19 -33.07 -21.07 -29.26
N ALA A 20 -33.68 -21.86 -28.37
CA ALA A 20 -33.52 -21.68 -26.93
C ALA A 20 -32.06 -21.86 -26.47
N LEU A 21 -31.34 -22.84 -27.03
CA LEU A 21 -29.91 -23.04 -26.74
C LEU A 21 -29.06 -21.86 -27.22
N ILE A 22 -29.29 -21.35 -28.44
CA ILE A 22 -28.59 -20.17 -28.97
C ILE A 22 -28.87 -18.94 -28.09
N PHE A 23 -30.11 -18.74 -27.68
CA PHE A 23 -30.46 -17.60 -26.81
C PHE A 23 -29.78 -17.71 -25.44
N ARG A 24 -29.70 -18.92 -24.87
CA ARG A 24 -29.02 -19.17 -23.60
C ARG A 24 -27.52 -18.91 -23.69
N THR A 25 -26.85 -19.36 -24.76
CA THR A 25 -25.42 -19.11 -24.95
C THR A 25 -25.14 -17.63 -25.17
N TYR A 26 -25.95 -16.94 -25.98
CA TYR A 26 -25.83 -15.50 -26.20
C TYR A 26 -25.92 -14.70 -24.89
N ASN A 27 -26.93 -15.00 -24.07
CA ASN A 27 -27.10 -14.34 -22.77
C ASN A 27 -25.94 -14.63 -21.80
N ASN A 28 -25.40 -15.84 -21.80
CA ASN A 28 -24.26 -16.20 -20.96
C ASN A 28 -22.96 -15.50 -21.41
N VAL A 29 -22.73 -15.36 -22.72
CA VAL A 29 -21.57 -14.64 -23.26
C VAL A 29 -21.65 -13.16 -22.90
N LYS A 30 -22.83 -12.54 -23.03
CA LYS A 30 -23.02 -11.13 -22.64
C LYS A 30 -22.74 -10.90 -21.15
N LYS A 31 -23.31 -11.74 -20.28
CA LYS A 31 -23.06 -11.68 -18.83
C LYS A 31 -21.58 -11.89 -18.48
N SER A 32 -20.92 -12.83 -19.15
CA SER A 32 -19.49 -13.09 -18.92
C SER A 32 -18.63 -11.89 -19.30
N ARG A 33 -18.94 -11.19 -20.39
CA ARG A 33 -18.23 -9.96 -20.76
C ARG A 33 -18.42 -8.84 -19.74
N GLU A 34 -19.65 -8.63 -19.28
CA GLU A 34 -19.94 -7.62 -18.25
C GLU A 34 -19.21 -7.91 -16.93
N ILE A 35 -19.15 -9.18 -16.50
CA ILE A 35 -18.42 -9.59 -15.31
C ILE A 35 -16.91 -9.35 -15.48
N ASN A 36 -16.34 -9.71 -16.63
CA ASN A 36 -14.91 -9.48 -16.89
C ASN A 36 -14.56 -7.99 -16.88
N ILE A 37 -15.39 -7.13 -17.47
CA ILE A 37 -15.19 -5.68 -17.45
C ILE A 37 -15.21 -5.16 -16.01
N LYS A 38 -16.22 -5.55 -15.23
CA LYS A 38 -16.31 -5.17 -13.81
C LYS A 38 -15.11 -5.66 -12.99
N LEU A 39 -14.62 -6.86 -13.28
CA LEU A 39 -13.45 -7.43 -12.62
C LEU A 39 -12.18 -6.64 -12.95
N ILE A 40 -11.98 -6.27 -14.22
CA ILE A 40 -10.86 -5.42 -14.65
C ILE A 40 -10.93 -4.04 -13.98
N GLU A 41 -12.10 -3.41 -13.94
CA GLU A 41 -12.28 -2.13 -13.25
C GLU A 41 -12.01 -2.23 -11.75
N SER A 42 -12.51 -3.29 -11.10
CA SER A 42 -12.28 -3.52 -9.68
C SER A 42 -10.80 -3.74 -9.38
N ASN A 43 -10.10 -4.55 -10.19
CA ASN A 43 -8.67 -4.75 -10.05
C ASN A 43 -7.89 -3.46 -10.27
N LYS A 44 -8.26 -2.66 -11.27
CA LYS A 44 -7.61 -1.36 -11.51
C LYS A 44 -7.80 -0.40 -10.33
N LYS A 45 -8.98 -0.39 -9.71
CA LYS A 45 -9.22 0.37 -8.47
C LYS A 45 -8.37 -0.16 -7.31
N TYR A 46 -8.30 -1.48 -7.15
CA TYR A 46 -7.50 -2.11 -6.11
C TYR A 46 -6.02 -1.78 -6.23
N GLU A 47 -5.44 -1.90 -7.43
CA GLU A 47 -4.03 -1.55 -7.69
C GLU A 47 -3.76 -0.07 -7.38
N LYS A 48 -4.65 0.85 -7.79
CA LYS A 48 -4.52 2.28 -7.44
C LYS A 48 -4.55 2.51 -5.93
N LEU A 49 -5.49 1.89 -5.22
CA LEU A 49 -5.57 2.02 -3.76
C LEU A 49 -4.32 1.44 -3.08
N LYS A 50 -3.75 0.36 -3.63
CA LYS A 50 -2.52 -0.24 -3.13
C LYS A 50 -1.33 0.70 -3.33
N GLU A 51 -1.18 1.29 -4.52
CA GLU A 51 -0.14 2.29 -4.79
C GLU A 51 -0.27 3.52 -3.89
N GLU A 52 -1.49 4.04 -3.70
CA GLU A 52 -1.75 5.16 -2.79
C GLU A 52 -1.39 4.82 -1.35
N LYS A 53 -1.76 3.61 -0.89
CA LYS A 53 -1.40 3.13 0.45
C LYS A 53 0.12 3.04 0.62
N GLU A 54 0.85 2.52 -0.37
CA GLU A 54 2.30 2.44 -0.32
C GLU A 54 2.95 3.83 -0.32
N LYS A 55 2.45 4.78 -1.11
CA LYS A 55 2.91 6.17 -1.09
C LYS A 55 2.68 6.82 0.27
N LEU A 56 1.48 6.71 0.81
CA LEU A 56 1.13 7.22 2.14
C LEU A 56 1.98 6.58 3.25
N GLN A 57 2.30 5.29 3.15
CA GLN A 57 3.21 4.64 4.09
C GLN A 57 4.63 5.20 4.00
N LYS A 58 5.15 5.43 2.78
CA LYS A 58 6.47 6.06 2.58
C LYS A 58 6.48 7.48 3.13
N GLU A 59 5.46 8.28 2.84
CA GLU A 59 5.33 9.64 3.39
C GLU A 59 5.23 9.63 4.93
N LEU A 60 4.51 8.67 5.51
CA LEU A 60 4.43 8.51 6.96
C LEU A 60 5.79 8.13 7.57
N GLU A 61 6.55 7.24 6.93
CA GLU A 61 7.89 6.87 7.37
C GLU A 61 8.88 8.02 7.22
N GLU A 62 8.83 8.78 6.13
CA GLU A 62 9.65 9.98 5.91
C GLU A 62 9.31 11.07 6.91
N SER A 63 8.02 11.31 7.16
CA SER A 63 7.55 12.23 8.20
C SER A 63 8.05 11.81 9.57
N ARG A 64 7.89 10.53 9.96
CA ARG A 64 8.42 9.98 11.21
C ARG A 64 9.95 10.09 11.32
N LYS A 65 10.68 9.88 10.22
CA LYS A 65 12.15 10.08 10.17
C LYS A 65 12.51 11.54 10.32
N GLY A 66 11.75 12.47 9.74
CA GLY A 66 11.95 13.91 9.86
C GLY A 66 11.71 14.42 11.29
N THR A 67 10.62 14.03 11.93
CA THR A 67 10.30 14.45 13.30
C THR A 67 11.24 13.83 14.33
N ASN A 68 11.69 12.60 14.11
CA ASN A 68 12.64 11.93 15.02
C ASN A 68 14.10 12.25 14.72
N LYS A 69 14.47 12.74 13.53
CA LYS A 69 15.85 13.12 13.23
C LYS A 69 16.31 14.30 14.09
N GLU A 70 15.49 15.33 14.25
CA GLU A 70 15.86 16.48 15.09
C GLU A 70 16.03 16.06 16.55
N LYS A 71 15.08 15.29 17.08
CA LYS A 71 15.16 14.76 18.45
C LYS A 71 16.36 13.82 18.64
N PHE A 72 16.58 12.89 17.70
CA PHE A 72 17.71 11.96 17.73
C PHE A 72 19.06 12.67 17.63
N VAL A 73 19.22 13.62 16.71
CA VAL A 73 20.46 14.41 16.57
C VAL A 73 20.68 15.31 17.80
N ARG A 74 19.62 15.88 18.37
CA ARG A 74 19.66 16.67 19.61
C ARG A 74 20.13 15.84 20.80
N ASP A 75 19.50 14.68 21.00
CA ASP A 75 19.78 13.77 22.11
C ASP A 75 21.19 13.15 21.98
N ASN A 76 21.64 12.85 20.76
CA ASN A 76 22.93 12.18 20.51
C ASN A 76 24.13 13.14 20.46
N LEU A 77 23.91 14.42 20.15
CA LEU A 77 24.95 15.46 20.16
C LEU A 77 24.86 16.38 21.38
N ASN A 78 23.99 16.06 22.36
CA ASN A 78 23.76 16.86 23.57
C ASN A 78 23.45 18.34 23.29
N PHE A 79 22.85 18.64 22.13
CA PHE A 79 22.48 20.00 21.74
C PHE A 79 21.19 20.41 22.44
N LYS A 80 21.08 21.69 22.82
CA LYS A 80 19.90 22.23 23.49
C LYS A 80 19.01 22.96 22.52
N LYS A 81 17.74 23.09 22.88
CA LYS A 81 16.86 24.08 22.28
C LYS A 81 17.28 25.48 22.77
N ASP A 82 17.19 26.51 21.94
CA ASP A 82 17.57 27.88 22.33
C ASP A 82 16.85 28.28 23.62
N GLY A 83 17.62 28.51 24.70
CA GLY A 83 17.12 28.94 26.01
C GLY A 83 17.48 28.06 27.22
N GLU A 84 17.99 26.84 27.05
CA GLU A 84 18.31 25.96 28.19
C GLU A 84 19.79 26.01 28.63
N ARG A 85 20.08 25.96 29.94
CA ARG A 85 21.45 25.87 30.50
C ARG A 85 21.69 24.43 31.00
N ILE A 86 22.78 23.79 30.54
CA ILE A 86 23.22 22.46 31.00
C ILE A 86 24.35 22.74 31.98
N TYR A 87 24.24 22.20 33.19
CA TYR A 87 25.35 22.12 34.13
C TYR A 87 25.98 20.74 33.95
N LYS A 88 27.22 20.72 33.44
CA LYS A 88 28.05 19.50 33.49
C LYS A 88 28.61 19.42 34.90
N ILE A 89 27.98 18.62 35.75
CA ILE A 89 28.55 18.27 37.04
C ILE A 89 29.73 17.35 36.70
N VAL A 90 30.93 17.82 37.00
CA VAL A 90 32.17 17.05 36.87
C VAL A 90 32.44 16.51 38.27
N ASP A 91 32.40 15.19 38.43
CA ASP A 91 32.81 14.55 39.68
C ASP A 91 34.26 14.96 40.01
N GLU A 92 34.51 15.29 41.28
CA GLU A 92 35.75 15.92 41.74
C GLU A 92 37.01 15.04 41.61
N ASP A 93 36.88 13.80 41.17
CA ASP A 93 37.99 12.83 41.09
C ASP A 93 38.94 13.04 39.91
N SER A 94 38.73 14.11 39.11
CA SER A 94 39.58 14.42 37.95
C SER A 94 40.33 15.76 38.08
N LYS A 95 40.58 16.24 39.31
CA LYS A 95 41.40 17.43 39.59
C LYS A 95 42.92 17.18 39.62
N GLU A 96 43.42 15.94 39.59
CA GLU A 96 44.87 15.71 39.77
C GLU A 96 45.72 15.76 38.48
N SER A 97 45.15 15.71 37.28
CA SER A 97 45.95 15.57 36.04
C SER A 97 46.16 16.86 35.23
N GLN A 98 45.66 18.02 35.67
CA GLN A 98 45.85 19.29 34.93
C GLN A 98 46.77 20.32 35.61
N THR A 99 47.17 20.11 36.87
CA THR A 99 48.04 21.07 37.57
C THR A 99 49.54 20.87 37.27
N GLN A 100 49.99 19.64 36.95
CA GLN A 100 51.43 19.38 36.70
C GLN A 100 51.97 19.79 35.32
N LYS A 101 51.12 20.18 34.36
CA LYS A 101 51.60 20.56 33.00
C LYS A 101 51.88 22.05 32.82
N LYS A 102 51.66 22.88 33.85
CA LYS A 102 51.93 24.33 33.81
C LYS A 102 53.17 24.78 34.60
N GLU A 103 53.83 23.92 35.37
CA GLU A 103 54.99 24.30 36.20
C GLU A 103 56.37 23.89 35.64
N ASN A 104 56.47 23.02 34.63
CA ASN A 104 57.76 22.58 34.07
C ASN A 104 58.03 23.07 32.64
N GLY A 105 57.68 24.32 32.35
CA GLY A 105 57.92 24.93 31.04
C GLY A 105 58.32 26.40 31.16
N GLU A 106 59.37 26.66 31.94
CA GLU A 106 60.27 27.81 31.71
C GLU A 106 61.36 27.42 30.70
#